data_AF-A0A2V5KLR4-F1
#
_entry.id   AF-A0A2V5KLR4-F1
#
_cell.length_a   1.000
_cell.length_b   1.000
_cell.length_c   1.000
_cell.angle_alpha   90.00
_cell.angle_beta   90.00
_cell.angle_gamma   90.00
#
_symmetry.space_group_name_H-M   'P 1'
#
loop_
_entity.id
_entity.type
_entity.pdbx_description
1 polymer ?
#
loop_
_entity_poly.entity_id
_entity_poly.type
_entity_poly.pdbx_seq_one_letter_code
_entity_poly.pdbx_strand_id
1 'polypeptide(L)'
;FDAVREEKTRIAGAPPTEARRFAYIDRGFYAQQLERLLKFFPREQVKVVKFEEFKDKQRETLVSIFSFLGLEPLRSVRSKDRNVVPYERVMNWEERIFLYNLFADDIAKLEQMLGWDCSDWKL
;
A
#
# COMPACT_ATOMS: atom_id res chain seq x y z
N PHE A 1 10.40 -16.92 5.46
CA PHE A 1 10.49 -15.60 4.80
C PHE A 1 11.85 -15.35 4.11
N ASP A 2 12.43 -16.36 3.43
CA ASP A 2 13.75 -16.22 2.80
C ASP A 2 13.73 -15.24 1.61
N ALA A 3 12.62 -15.18 0.87
CA ALA A 3 12.45 -14.22 -0.22
C ALA A 3 12.62 -12.75 0.23
N VAL A 4 12.14 -12.43 1.44
CA VAL A 4 12.24 -11.11 2.06
C VAL A 4 13.68 -10.83 2.53
N ARG A 5 14.36 -11.85 3.09
CA ARG A 5 15.76 -11.73 3.53
C ARG A 5 16.73 -11.57 2.36
N GLU A 6 16.44 -12.24 1.24
CA GLU A 6 17.28 -12.24 0.04
C GLU A 6 16.98 -11.07 -0.92
N GLU A 7 15.97 -10.25 -0.62
CA GLU A 7 15.51 -9.17 -1.50
C GLU A 7 16.66 -8.30 -2.02
N LYS A 8 17.51 -7.79 -1.11
CA LYS A 8 18.64 -6.94 -1.47
C LYS A 8 19.62 -7.63 -2.42
N THR A 9 19.93 -8.90 -2.17
CA THR A 9 20.84 -9.69 -3.01
C THR A 9 20.23 -9.96 -4.39
N ARG A 10 18.93 -10.28 -4.45
CA ARG A 10 18.22 -10.53 -5.71
C ARG A 10 18.07 -9.26 -6.55
N ILE A 11 17.82 -8.11 -5.91
CA ILE A 11 17.76 -6.80 -6.59
C ILE A 11 19.13 -6.42 -7.16
N ALA A 12 20.21 -6.56 -6.38
CA ALA A 12 21.55 -6.16 -6.80
C ALA A 12 22.07 -6.94 -8.02
N GLY A 13 21.65 -8.21 -8.17
CA GLY A 13 22.03 -9.06 -9.29
C GLY A 13 21.09 -9.03 -10.50
N ALA A 14 19.97 -8.32 -10.43
CA ALA A 14 18.90 -8.39 -11.43
C ALA A 14 18.90 -7.21 -12.42
N PRO A 15 18.53 -7.42 -13.70
CA PRO A 15 18.16 -6.34 -14.60
C PRO A 15 17.02 -5.48 -14.02
N PRO A 16 16.91 -4.18 -14.36
CA PRO A 16 15.90 -3.28 -13.78
C PRO A 16 14.44 -3.74 -13.89
N THR A 17 14.11 -4.50 -14.94
CA THR A 17 12.79 -5.10 -15.14
C THR A 17 12.49 -6.22 -14.15
N GLU A 18 13.50 -6.98 -13.77
CA GLU A 18 13.41 -8.11 -12.84
C GLU A 18 13.62 -7.68 -11.38
N ALA A 19 14.44 -6.66 -11.13
CA ALA A 19 14.63 -6.06 -9.82
C ALA A 19 13.28 -5.66 -9.18
N ARG A 20 12.35 -5.16 -9.99
CA ARG A 20 10.98 -4.88 -9.52
C ARG A 20 10.34 -6.12 -8.92
N ARG A 21 10.43 -7.29 -9.56
CA ARG A 21 9.81 -8.53 -9.08
C ARG A 21 10.24 -8.92 -7.67
N PHE A 22 11.44 -8.52 -7.25
CA PHE A 22 12.01 -8.86 -5.95
C PHE A 22 11.79 -7.79 -4.88
N ALA A 23 11.26 -6.62 -5.22
CA ALA A 23 10.97 -5.56 -4.25
C ALA A 23 9.68 -5.87 -3.47
N TYR A 24 9.79 -6.78 -2.48
CA TYR A 24 8.72 -7.19 -1.57
C TYR A 24 8.61 -6.22 -0.38
N ILE A 25 9.73 -5.79 0.18
CA ILE A 25 9.84 -4.84 1.29
C ILE A 25 9.87 -3.42 0.77
N ASP A 26 10.74 -3.13 -0.21
CA ASP A 26 11.03 -1.76 -0.63
C ASP A 26 9.77 -0.99 -1.05
N ARG A 27 8.76 -1.69 -1.58
CA ARG A 27 7.46 -1.11 -1.96
C ARG A 27 6.48 -0.94 -0.81
N GLY A 28 6.74 -1.54 0.34
CA GLY A 28 5.92 -1.44 1.55
C GLY A 28 6.20 -0.18 2.37
N PHE A 29 7.30 0.54 2.12
CA PHE A 29 7.59 1.82 2.79
C PHE A 29 6.79 2.96 2.14
N TYR A 30 5.51 3.08 2.52
CA TYR A 30 4.58 4.05 1.95
C TYR A 30 4.92 5.49 2.35
N ALA A 31 5.35 5.73 3.60
CA ALA A 31 5.68 7.10 4.01
C ALA A 31 6.88 7.63 3.22
N GLN A 32 7.93 6.82 3.07
CA GLN A 32 9.09 7.18 2.24
C GLN A 32 8.73 7.47 0.78
N GLN A 33 7.84 6.67 0.18
CA GLN A 33 7.38 6.89 -1.19
C GLN A 33 6.57 8.18 -1.31
N LEU A 34 5.67 8.42 -0.37
CA LEU A 34 4.84 9.61 -0.35
C LEU A 34 5.68 10.88 -0.16
N GLU A 35 6.69 10.86 0.71
CA GLU A 35 7.63 11.98 0.87
C GLU A 35 8.35 12.34 -0.43
N ARG A 36 8.78 11.33 -1.19
CA ARG A 36 9.43 11.57 -2.50
C ARG A 36 8.47 12.19 -3.48
N LEU A 37 7.23 11.70 -3.53
CA LEU A 37 6.19 12.23 -4.42
C LEU A 37 5.84 13.68 -4.07
N LEU A 38 5.70 13.99 -2.79
CA LEU A 38 5.30 15.31 -2.29
C LEU A 38 6.39 16.39 -2.43
N LYS A 39 7.62 16.02 -2.79
CA LYS A 39 8.66 16.99 -3.22
C LYS A 39 8.35 17.63 -4.56
N PHE A 40 7.57 16.95 -5.40
CA PHE A 40 7.28 17.38 -6.77
C PHE A 40 5.82 17.81 -6.95
N PHE A 41 4.90 17.20 -6.19
CA PHE A 41 3.47 17.50 -6.27
C PHE A 41 2.96 18.01 -4.92
N PRO A 42 2.22 19.13 -4.90
CA PRO A 42 1.58 19.61 -3.69
C PRO A 42 0.53 18.61 -3.19
N ARG A 43 0.22 18.66 -1.89
CA ARG A 43 -0.62 17.68 -1.18
C ARG A 43 -2.02 17.55 -1.79
N GLU A 44 -2.55 18.65 -2.31
CA GLU A 44 -3.87 18.77 -2.91
C GLU A 44 -3.96 18.08 -4.28
N GLN A 45 -2.83 17.77 -4.93
CA GLN A 45 -2.76 17.03 -6.19
C GLN A 45 -2.51 15.52 -5.98
N VAL A 46 -2.49 15.06 -4.73
CA VAL A 46 -2.27 13.65 -4.39
C VAL A 46 -3.42 13.13 -3.53
N LYS A 47 -4.21 12.21 -4.08
CA LYS A 47 -5.22 11.46 -3.32
C LYS A 47 -4.66 10.10 -2.93
N VAL A 48 -4.53 9.87 -1.63
CA VAL A 48 -4.20 8.54 -1.08
C VAL A 48 -5.50 7.86 -0.66
N VAL A 49 -5.65 6.58 -1.00
CA VAL A 49 -6.83 5.76 -0.70
C VAL A 49 -6.37 4.49 -0.02
N LYS A 50 -6.91 4.21 1.16
CA LYS A 50 -6.64 2.97 1.89
C LYS A 50 -7.50 1.85 1.31
N PHE A 51 -6.91 0.70 1.02
CA PHE A 51 -7.62 -0.39 0.33
C PHE A 51 -8.71 -1.00 1.20
N GLU A 52 -8.45 -1.17 2.50
CA GLU A 52 -9.41 -1.69 3.47
C GLU A 52 -10.64 -0.79 3.55
N GLU A 53 -10.44 0.53 3.60
CA GLU A 53 -11.55 1.49 3.57
C GLU A 53 -12.30 1.47 2.24
N PHE A 54 -11.59 1.35 1.11
CA PHE A 54 -12.23 1.20 -0.20
C PHE A 54 -13.09 -0.07 -0.29
N LYS A 55 -12.65 -1.17 0.33
CA LYS A 55 -13.41 -2.42 0.35
C LYS A 55 -14.68 -2.28 1.18
N ASP A 56 -14.59 -1.65 2.35
CA ASP A 56 -15.70 -1.53 3.30
C ASP A 56 -16.68 -0.40 2.95
N LYS A 57 -16.17 0.70 2.38
CA LYS A 57 -16.90 1.94 2.06
C LYS A 57 -16.76 2.33 0.60
N GLN A 58 -16.92 1.35 -0.29
CA GLN A 58 -16.60 1.49 -1.72
C GLN A 58 -17.29 2.68 -2.38
N ARG A 59 -18.57 2.92 -2.08
CA ARG A 59 -19.34 4.00 -2.70
C ARG A 59 -18.81 5.36 -2.25
N GLU A 60 -18.59 5.56 -0.95
CA GLU A 60 -18.07 6.79 -0.39
C GLU A 60 -16.66 7.09 -0.92
N THR A 61 -15.79 6.08 -0.96
CA THR A 61 -14.43 6.23 -1.48
C THR A 61 -14.45 6.60 -2.96
N LEU A 62 -15.30 5.96 -3.78
CA LEU A 62 -15.42 6.32 -5.20
C LEU A 62 -15.94 7.75 -5.37
N VAL A 63 -16.98 8.17 -4.64
CA VAL A 63 -17.45 9.56 -4.69
C VAL A 63 -16.30 10.54 -4.36
N SER A 64 -15.49 10.23 -3.33
CA SER A 64 -14.33 11.05 -2.98
C SER A 64 -13.26 11.11 -4.08
N ILE A 65 -13.00 9.99 -4.77
CA ILE A 65 -12.06 9.94 -5.91
C ILE A 65 -12.59 10.78 -7.07
N PHE A 66 -13.87 10.64 -7.42
CA PHE A 66 -14.48 11.39 -8.53
C PHE A 66 -14.46 12.89 -8.25
N SER A 67 -14.82 13.30 -7.03
CA SER A 67 -14.72 14.69 -6.61
C SER A 67 -13.29 15.23 -6.68
N PHE A 68 -12.29 14.46 -6.25
CA PHE A 68 -10.88 14.82 -6.39
C PHE A 68 -10.44 15.02 -7.85
N LEU A 69 -10.99 14.21 -8.77
CA LEU A 69 -10.73 14.33 -10.21
C LEU A 69 -11.56 15.43 -10.90
N GLY A 70 -12.45 16.11 -10.18
CA GLY A 70 -13.37 17.10 -10.76
C GLY A 70 -14.47 16.49 -11.64
N LEU A 71 -14.88 15.25 -11.34
CA LEU A 71 -15.88 14.50 -12.10
C LEU A 71 -17.17 14.29 -11.29
N GLU A 72 -18.29 14.18 -12.01
CA GLU A 72 -19.58 13.80 -11.44
C GLU A 72 -19.56 12.33 -10.96
N PRO A 73 -20.19 12.01 -9.82
CA PRO A 73 -20.17 10.66 -9.27
C PRO A 73 -20.93 9.67 -10.18
N LEU A 74 -20.47 8.42 -10.20
CA LEU A 74 -21.15 7.36 -10.92
C LEU A 74 -22.52 7.05 -10.30
N ARG A 75 -23.55 6.96 -11.15
CA ARG A 75 -24.91 6.58 -10.73
C ARG A 75 -24.99 5.16 -10.20
N SER A 76 -24.18 4.25 -10.75
CA SER A 76 -24.09 2.86 -10.30
C SER A 76 -22.70 2.31 -10.62
N VAL A 77 -22.20 1.44 -9.74
CA VAL A 77 -20.91 0.77 -9.90
C VAL A 77 -21.17 -0.72 -9.75
N ARG A 78 -20.79 -1.50 -10.77
CA ARG A 78 -20.83 -2.95 -10.67
C ARG A 78 -19.51 -3.42 -10.07
N SER A 79 -19.53 -3.72 -8.77
CA SER A 79 -18.41 -4.38 -8.12
C SER A 79 -18.44 -5.88 -8.41
N LYS A 80 -17.31 -6.42 -8.87
CA LYS A 80 -17.09 -7.86 -8.93
C LYS A 80 -15.62 -8.12 -8.66
N ASP A 81 -15.36 -8.92 -7.64
CA ASP A 81 -14.01 -9.37 -7.35
C ASP A 81 -13.49 -10.19 -8.54
N ARG A 82 -12.29 -9.84 -9.01
CA ARG A 82 -11.57 -10.54 -10.07
C ARG A 82 -10.17 -10.85 -9.58
N ASN A 83 -9.58 -11.92 -10.10
CA ASN A 83 -8.24 -12.38 -9.73
C ASN A 83 -8.09 -12.69 -8.23
N VAL A 84 -9.17 -13.16 -7.59
CA VAL A 84 -9.09 -13.68 -6.22
C VAL A 84 -8.42 -15.06 -6.28
N VAL A 85 -7.14 -15.10 -5.94
CA VAL A 85 -6.37 -16.33 -5.86
C VAL A 85 -6.36 -16.77 -4.39
N PRO A 86 -6.88 -17.96 -4.06
CA PRO A 86 -6.73 -18.49 -2.71
C PRO A 86 -5.25 -18.81 -2.48
N TYR A 87 -4.65 -18.20 -1.47
CA TYR A 87 -3.29 -18.52 -1.05
C TYR A 87 -3.33 -19.75 -0.13
N GLU A 88 -2.56 -20.78 -0.47
CA GLU A 88 -2.48 -22.01 0.32
C GLU A 88 -1.83 -21.79 1.69
N ARG A 89 -0.99 -20.77 1.81
CA ARG A 89 -0.22 -20.45 3.01
C ARG A 89 -0.61 -19.09 3.56
N VAL A 90 -0.94 -19.07 4.86
CA VAL A 90 -1.11 -17.83 5.63
C VAL A 90 0.23 -17.43 6.25
N MET A 91 0.48 -16.12 6.36
CA MET A 91 1.64 -15.59 7.07
C MET A 91 1.63 -16.07 8.53
N ASN A 92 2.77 -16.59 9.01
CA ASN A 92 2.86 -17.02 10.39
C ASN A 92 3.17 -15.84 11.34
N TRP A 93 3.11 -16.09 12.65
CA TRP A 93 3.29 -15.04 13.66
C TRP A 93 4.71 -14.45 13.69
N GLU A 94 5.74 -15.28 13.52
CA GLU A 94 7.14 -14.82 13.46
C GLU A 94 7.38 -13.90 12.26
N GLU A 95 6.80 -14.24 11.10
CA GLU A 95 6.81 -13.42 9.90
C GLU A 95 6.10 -12.09 10.12
N ARG A 96 4.94 -12.11 10.80
CA ARG A 96 4.19 -10.89 11.12
C ARG A 96 4.98 -9.97 12.04
N ILE A 97 5.58 -10.50 13.11
CA ILE A 97 6.45 -9.72 14.02
C ILE A 97 7.63 -9.14 13.25
N PHE A 98 8.31 -9.96 12.43
CA PHE A 98 9.46 -9.52 11.66
C PHE A 98 9.11 -8.35 10.72
N LEU A 99 8.02 -8.49 9.96
CA LEU A 99 7.57 -7.44 9.03
C LEU A 99 7.05 -6.21 9.76
N TYR A 100 6.30 -6.37 10.86
CA TYR A 100 5.86 -5.23 11.66
C TYR A 100 7.04 -4.42 12.18
N ASN A 101 8.05 -5.07 12.77
CA ASN A 101 9.24 -4.37 13.28
C ASN A 101 10.00 -3.63 12.17
N LEU A 102 9.94 -4.15 10.93
CA LEU A 102 10.55 -3.50 9.77
C LEU A 102 9.79 -2.24 9.33
N PHE A 103 8.46 -2.25 9.44
CA PHE A 103 7.60 -1.15 8.96
C PHE A 103 7.10 -0.22 10.07
N ALA A 104 7.33 -0.52 11.35
CA ALA A 104 6.72 0.20 12.49
C ALA A 104 6.92 1.72 12.42
N ASP A 105 8.15 2.17 12.17
CA ASP A 105 8.47 3.59 12.05
C ASP A 105 7.82 4.24 10.81
N ASP A 106 7.75 3.51 9.69
CA ASP A 106 7.13 4.01 8.45
C ASP A 106 5.60 4.09 8.60
N ILE A 107 4.98 3.11 9.27
CA ILE A 107 3.55 3.13 9.60
C ILE A 107 3.22 4.33 10.50
N ALA A 108 3.98 4.52 11.58
CA ALA A 108 3.78 5.66 12.49
C ALA A 108 3.94 7.00 11.75
N LYS A 109 4.93 7.10 10.86
CA LYS A 109 5.13 8.28 10.02
C LYS A 109 3.98 8.50 9.05
N LEU A 110 3.46 7.43 8.43
CA LEU A 110 2.32 7.52 7.51
C LEU A 110 1.05 8.00 8.23
N GLU A 111 0.80 7.50 9.45
CA GLU A 111 -0.30 7.97 10.29
C GLU A 111 -0.19 9.47 10.57
N GLN A 112 1.01 9.97 10.91
CA GLN A 112 1.25 11.40 11.09
C GLN A 112 1.04 12.20 9.80
N MET A 113 1.51 11.70 8.66
CA MET A 113 1.40 12.38 7.36
C MET A 113 -0.04 12.47 6.83
N LEU A 114 -0.85 11.45 7.11
CA LEU A 114 -2.19 11.31 6.51
C LEU A 114 -3.34 11.48 7.50
N GLY A 115 -3.06 11.45 8.80
CA GLY A 115 -4.09 11.38 9.84
C GLY A 115 -4.89 10.08 9.80
N TRP A 116 -4.30 9.01 9.25
CA TRP A 116 -4.94 7.71 9.12
C TRP A 116 -4.88 6.91 10.42
N ASP A 117 -5.86 6.02 10.59
CA ASP A 117 -5.76 4.89 11.51
C ASP A 117 -5.22 3.68 10.75
N CYS A 118 -4.03 3.23 11.11
CA CYS A 118 -3.37 2.05 10.54
C CYS A 118 -3.32 0.88 11.53
N SER A 119 -4.21 0.83 12.52
CA SER A 119 -4.20 -0.22 13.57
C SER A 119 -4.33 -1.65 13.03
N ASP A 120 -5.03 -1.83 11.91
CA ASP A 120 -5.16 -3.08 11.15
C ASP A 120 -3.83 -3.60 10.58
N TRP A 121 -2.82 -2.74 10.43
CA TRP A 121 -1.48 -3.11 9.95
C TRP A 121 -0.50 -3.41 11.08
N LYS A 122 -0.88 -3.12 12.33
CA LYS A 122 -0.03 -3.30 13.51
C LYS A 122 -0.14 -4.72 14.08
N LEU A 123 0.68 -5.02 15.11
CA LEU A 123 0.60 -6.27 15.89
C LEU A 123 -0.59 -6.25 16.84
#